data_AF-A0A3E0N1K7-F1
#
_entry.id   AF-A0A3E0N1K7-F1
#
_cell.length_a   1.000
_cell.length_b   1.000
_cell.length_c   1.000
_cell.angle_alpha   90.00
_cell.angle_beta   90.00
_cell.angle_gamma   90.00
#
_symmetry.space_group_name_H-M   'P 1'
#
loop_
_entity.id
_entity.type
_entity.pdbx_description
1 polymer ?
#
loop_
_entity_poly.entity_id
_entity_poly.type
_entity_poly.pdbx_seq_one_letter_code
_entity_poly.pdbx_strand_id
1 'polypeptide(L)'
;MALPFTVLQSKEQEAQVNRVKDPADPRRCQGAAPDGQCMNEAESGSDFCRAHGGHSTAEAQEKRLYLLTKAKHRERLAQLSEHEEIKSLRDEIALARMLIEERFNAIKNDSDLLAAFGPINTSLLTVERLVKSAHQIEQNLGNLLAKTSVLALGQSISRILIDELEDLPDYEEIVDRINERIITTIASAGNPTE
;
A
#
# COMPACT_ATOMS: atom_id res chain seq x y z
N MET A 1 -45.28 -31.58 22.30
CA MET A 1 -44.67 -31.50 20.95
C MET A 1 -43.28 -30.93 21.11
N ALA A 2 -42.24 -31.75 20.95
CA ALA A 2 -40.84 -31.34 21.10
C ALA A 2 -40.20 -31.21 19.70
N LEU A 3 -39.48 -30.12 19.46
CA LEU A 3 -38.76 -29.88 18.20
C LEU A 3 -37.38 -30.56 18.23
N PRO A 4 -36.89 -31.12 17.10
CA PRO A 4 -35.60 -31.78 17.06
C PRO A 4 -34.46 -30.77 16.99
N PHE A 5 -33.45 -30.99 17.83
CA PHE A 5 -32.21 -30.21 17.88
C PHE A 5 -31.25 -30.78 16.81
N THR A 6 -31.15 -30.11 15.67
CA THR A 6 -30.25 -30.53 14.58
C THR A 6 -28.82 -30.09 14.90
N VAL A 7 -27.98 -31.04 15.30
CA VAL A 7 -26.54 -30.84 15.51
C VAL A 7 -25.88 -30.59 14.15
N LEU A 8 -25.46 -29.35 13.89
CA LEU A 8 -24.59 -29.00 12.77
C LEU A 8 -23.21 -29.62 13.02
N GLN A 9 -22.96 -30.78 12.42
CA GLN A 9 -21.63 -31.34 12.32
C GLN A 9 -20.78 -30.46 11.38
N SER A 10 -20.00 -29.55 11.96
CA SER A 10 -18.93 -28.87 11.24
C SER A 10 -17.87 -29.91 10.86
N LYS A 11 -17.82 -30.28 9.58
CA LYS A 11 -16.71 -31.06 9.04
C LYS A 11 -15.42 -30.26 9.25
N GLU A 12 -14.56 -30.70 10.16
CA GLU A 12 -13.17 -30.28 10.24
C GLU A 12 -12.50 -30.72 8.93
N GLN A 13 -12.48 -29.83 7.93
CA GLN A 13 -11.58 -29.99 6.80
C GLN A 13 -10.18 -29.66 7.32
N GLU A 14 -9.34 -30.70 7.45
CA GLU A 14 -7.91 -30.52 7.67
C GLU A 14 -7.38 -29.59 6.58
N ALA A 15 -6.99 -28.38 7.00
CA ALA A 15 -6.49 -27.37 6.09
C ALA A 15 -5.14 -27.83 5.55
N GLN A 16 -5.11 -28.16 4.26
CA GLN A 16 -3.90 -28.59 3.58
C GLN A 16 -2.89 -27.42 3.56
N VAL A 17 -1.78 -27.56 4.29
CA VAL A 17 -0.75 -26.52 4.38
C VAL A 17 0.19 -26.64 3.17
N ASN A 18 0.16 -25.65 2.29
CA ASN A 18 1.06 -25.59 1.14
C ASN A 18 2.46 -25.16 1.57
N ARG A 19 3.47 -25.90 1.11
CA ARG A 19 4.89 -25.59 1.33
C ARG A 19 5.52 -25.08 0.04
N VAL A 20 6.31 -24.04 0.17
CA VAL A 20 7.08 -23.44 -0.91
C VAL A 20 8.40 -24.19 -1.06
N LYS A 21 8.87 -24.31 -2.32
CA LYS A 21 10.07 -25.11 -2.66
C LYS A 21 11.36 -24.31 -2.58
N ASP A 22 11.27 -23.00 -2.82
CA ASP A 22 12.41 -22.09 -2.82
C ASP A 22 12.51 -21.36 -1.47
N PRO A 23 13.63 -21.46 -0.74
CA PRO A 23 13.87 -20.69 0.48
C PRO A 23 13.79 -19.17 0.28
N ALA A 24 14.00 -18.66 -0.93
CA ALA A 24 13.90 -17.23 -1.23
C ALA A 24 12.50 -16.78 -1.68
N ASP A 25 11.49 -17.68 -1.71
CA ASP A 25 10.14 -17.30 -2.14
C ASP A 25 9.56 -16.23 -1.17
N PRO A 26 9.21 -15.03 -1.68
CA PRO A 26 8.70 -13.95 -0.84
C PRO A 26 7.35 -14.26 -0.18
N ARG A 27 6.65 -15.31 -0.62
CA ARG A 27 5.38 -15.76 -0.05
C ARG A 27 5.57 -16.69 1.15
N ARG A 28 6.82 -16.89 1.62
CA ARG A 28 7.11 -17.68 2.81
C ARG A 28 6.60 -17.01 4.07
N CYS A 29 6.04 -17.82 4.95
CA CYS A 29 5.71 -17.42 6.32
C CYS A 29 6.95 -16.88 7.05
N GLN A 30 6.83 -15.73 7.70
CA GLN A 30 7.91 -15.09 8.47
C GLN A 30 8.15 -15.70 9.86
N GLY A 31 7.29 -16.61 10.30
CA GLY A 31 7.44 -17.34 11.57
C GLY A 31 8.72 -18.18 11.63
N ALA A 32 9.33 -18.24 12.82
CA ALA A 32 10.54 -19.02 13.07
C ALA A 32 10.22 -20.52 13.27
N ALA A 33 11.07 -21.37 12.72
CA ALA A 33 11.11 -22.81 12.89
C ALA A 33 12.52 -23.24 13.34
N PRO A 34 12.72 -24.49 13.82
CA PRO A 34 14.02 -24.95 14.30
C PRO A 34 15.16 -24.80 13.29
N ASP A 35 14.87 -24.98 12.00
CA ASP A 35 15.85 -24.91 10.90
C ASP A 35 15.90 -23.53 10.22
N GLY A 36 15.33 -22.49 10.84
CA GLY A 36 15.28 -21.12 10.31
C GLY A 36 13.86 -20.65 10.02
N GLN A 37 13.65 -19.85 8.98
CA GLN A 37 12.31 -19.34 8.65
C GLN A 37 11.38 -20.47 8.14
N CYS A 38 10.09 -20.39 8.44
CA CYS A 38 9.11 -21.39 8.05
C CYS A 38 9.04 -21.60 6.52
N MET A 39 8.92 -22.86 6.08
CA MET A 39 8.77 -23.21 4.66
C MET A 39 7.30 -23.30 4.19
N ASN A 40 6.35 -23.00 5.06
CA ASN A 40 4.94 -22.92 4.67
C ASN A 40 4.68 -21.58 3.96
N GLU A 41 3.78 -21.60 2.98
CA GLU A 41 3.26 -20.39 2.35
C GLU A 41 2.46 -19.58 3.37
N ALA A 42 2.64 -18.26 3.39
CA ALA A 42 1.85 -17.36 4.22
C ALA A 42 0.39 -17.33 3.74
N GLU A 43 -0.55 -17.21 4.66
CA GLU A 43 -1.96 -17.08 4.29
C GLU A 43 -2.19 -15.76 3.55
N SER A 44 -3.09 -15.74 2.56
CA SER A 44 -3.37 -14.54 1.79
C SER A 44 -3.77 -13.35 2.67
N GLY A 45 -2.99 -12.27 2.60
CA GLY A 45 -3.16 -11.07 3.41
C GLY A 45 -2.61 -11.18 4.83
N SER A 46 -1.69 -12.11 5.08
CA SER A 46 -0.92 -12.27 6.32
C SER A 46 0.54 -12.58 5.99
N ASP A 47 1.47 -12.22 6.88
CA ASP A 47 2.88 -12.61 6.79
C ASP A 47 3.15 -14.01 7.36
N PHE A 48 2.13 -14.66 7.93
CA PHE A 48 2.25 -15.94 8.63
C PHE A 48 1.35 -17.00 7.99
N CYS A 49 1.78 -18.26 8.11
CA CYS A 49 0.94 -19.42 7.77
C CYS A 49 0.02 -19.78 8.95
N ARG A 50 -1.00 -20.63 8.72
CA ARG A 50 -1.89 -21.13 9.79
C ARG A 50 -1.17 -21.70 11.00
N ALA A 51 -0.07 -22.43 10.79
CA ALA A 51 0.71 -23.02 11.88
C ALA A 51 1.40 -21.97 12.77
N HIS A 52 1.64 -20.77 12.24
CA HIS A 52 2.20 -19.62 12.96
C HIS A 52 1.15 -18.52 13.21
N GLY A 53 -0.14 -18.88 13.28
CA GLY A 53 -1.23 -17.95 13.61
C GLY A 53 -1.69 -17.07 12.47
N GLY A 54 -1.26 -17.35 11.24
CA GLY A 54 -1.78 -16.69 10.04
C GLY A 54 -3.24 -17.03 9.82
N HIS A 55 -4.06 -16.00 9.62
CA HIS A 55 -5.45 -16.14 9.23
C HIS A 55 -5.64 -15.49 7.86
N SER A 56 -6.31 -16.20 6.95
CA SER A 56 -6.67 -15.63 5.65
C SER A 56 -7.60 -14.44 5.86
N THR A 57 -7.12 -13.25 5.49
CA THR A 57 -7.97 -12.06 5.41
C THR A 57 -8.59 -11.92 4.03
N ALA A 58 -8.21 -12.78 3.08
CA ALA A 58 -8.70 -12.75 1.70
C ALA A 58 -10.23 -12.83 1.63
N GLU A 59 -10.88 -13.69 2.41
CA GLU A 59 -12.34 -13.79 2.41
C GLU A 59 -13.00 -12.54 3.04
N ALA A 60 -12.35 -11.91 4.02
CA ALA A 60 -12.82 -10.66 4.63
C ALA A 60 -12.59 -9.45 3.73
N GLN A 61 -11.48 -9.42 2.99
CA GLN A 61 -11.17 -8.42 1.96
C GLN A 61 -12.11 -8.58 0.76
N GLU A 62 -12.32 -9.82 0.29
CA GLU A 62 -13.26 -10.15 -0.76
C GLU A 62 -14.70 -9.82 -0.34
N LYS A 63 -15.09 -10.10 0.92
CA LYS A 63 -16.38 -9.65 1.47
C LYS A 63 -16.47 -8.14 1.63
N ARG A 64 -15.39 -7.42 1.97
CA ARG A 64 -15.37 -5.94 1.94
C ARG A 64 -15.59 -5.41 0.52
N LEU A 65 -14.93 -6.02 -0.45
CA LEU A 65 -15.06 -5.71 -1.88
C LEU A 65 -16.41 -6.16 -2.48
N TYR A 66 -17.05 -7.18 -1.90
CA TYR A 66 -18.36 -7.69 -2.25
C TYR A 66 -19.49 -6.89 -1.60
N LEU A 67 -19.34 -6.41 -0.36
CA LEU A 67 -20.37 -5.56 0.26
C LEU A 67 -20.46 -4.16 -0.37
N LEU A 68 -19.48 -3.78 -1.18
CA LEU A 68 -19.51 -2.62 -2.08
C LEU A 68 -20.22 -2.90 -3.43
N THR A 69 -20.69 -4.13 -3.70
CA THR A 69 -21.16 -4.53 -5.03
C THR A 69 -22.62 -4.22 -5.33
N LYS A 70 -22.81 -3.13 -6.05
CA LYS A 70 -23.50 -3.24 -7.34
C LYS A 70 -22.41 -3.22 -8.41
N ALA A 71 -22.54 -4.00 -9.48
CA ALA A 71 -21.57 -4.03 -10.58
C ALA A 71 -21.23 -2.61 -11.12
N LYS A 72 -22.20 -1.70 -11.05
CA LYS A 72 -22.06 -0.27 -11.34
C LYS A 72 -20.98 0.44 -10.50
N HIS A 73 -20.82 0.08 -9.22
CA HIS A 73 -19.82 0.68 -8.34
C HIS A 73 -18.40 0.20 -8.66
N ARG A 74 -18.24 -1.05 -9.12
CA ARG A 74 -16.94 -1.57 -9.55
C ARG A 74 -16.43 -0.86 -10.81
N GLU A 75 -17.30 -0.70 -11.82
CA GLU A 75 -16.94 0.05 -13.03
C GLU A 75 -16.58 1.50 -12.69
N ARG A 76 -17.36 2.14 -11.82
CA ARG A 76 -17.11 3.52 -11.40
C ARG A 76 -15.84 3.69 -10.58
N LEU A 77 -15.51 2.74 -9.71
CA LEU A 77 -14.29 2.76 -8.92
C LEU A 77 -13.05 2.50 -9.78
N ALA A 78 -13.15 1.58 -10.76
CA ALA A 78 -12.09 1.32 -11.72
C ALA A 78 -11.77 2.55 -12.58
N GLN A 79 -12.77 3.34 -12.98
CA GLN A 79 -12.58 4.63 -13.67
C GLN A 79 -11.84 5.69 -12.84
N LEU A 80 -11.80 5.53 -11.51
CA LEU A 80 -11.22 6.51 -10.58
C LEU A 80 -9.86 6.06 -10.03
N SER A 81 -9.39 4.86 -10.37
CA SER A 81 -8.25 4.17 -9.78
C SER A 81 -7.13 3.92 -10.80
N GLU A 82 -6.26 4.91 -11.00
CA GLU A 82 -5.01 4.77 -11.76
C GLU A 82 -3.83 5.27 -10.89
N HIS A 83 -2.81 4.40 -10.64
CA HIS A 83 -1.59 4.51 -9.79
C HIS A 83 -1.64 3.83 -8.40
N GLU A 84 -0.52 3.20 -7.97
CA GLU A 84 -0.47 2.04 -7.02
C GLU A 84 -0.26 2.34 -5.51
N GLU A 85 0.54 3.32 -5.10
CA GLU A 85 0.69 3.69 -3.67
C GLU A 85 -0.24 4.85 -3.26
N ILE A 86 -0.49 5.78 -4.18
CA ILE A 86 -1.54 6.80 -4.07
C ILE A 86 -2.94 6.15 -4.28
N LYS A 87 -2.98 4.87 -4.66
CA LYS A 87 -4.19 4.09 -4.97
C LYS A 87 -5.15 4.04 -3.80
N SER A 88 -4.67 3.72 -2.61
CA SER A 88 -5.55 3.51 -1.45
C SER A 88 -6.28 4.80 -1.08
N LEU A 89 -5.58 5.93 -1.02
CA LEU A 89 -6.20 7.23 -0.71
C LEU A 89 -7.09 7.73 -1.85
N ARG A 90 -6.70 7.56 -3.12
CA ARG A 90 -7.56 7.92 -4.26
C ARG A 90 -8.83 7.06 -4.31
N ASP A 91 -8.70 5.76 -4.05
CA ASP A 91 -9.83 4.81 -3.97
C ASP A 91 -10.76 5.16 -2.80
N GLU A 92 -10.22 5.56 -1.65
CA GLU A 92 -10.99 6.04 -0.51
C GLU A 92 -11.74 7.35 -0.81
N ILE A 93 -11.08 8.31 -1.48
CA ILE A 93 -11.73 9.56 -1.93
C ILE A 93 -12.84 9.24 -2.93
N ALA A 94 -12.58 8.35 -3.88
CA ALA A 94 -13.54 7.91 -4.88
C ALA A 94 -14.76 7.25 -4.23
N LEU A 95 -14.53 6.36 -3.27
CA LEU A 95 -15.59 5.70 -2.50
C LEU A 95 -16.40 6.72 -1.69
N ALA A 96 -15.75 7.64 -0.99
CA ALA A 96 -16.43 8.67 -0.21
C ALA A 96 -17.32 9.57 -1.10
N ARG A 97 -16.83 9.96 -2.28
CA ARG A 97 -17.63 10.70 -3.27
C ARG A 97 -18.83 9.89 -3.78
N MET A 98 -18.63 8.60 -4.03
CA MET A 98 -19.70 7.69 -4.46
C MET A 98 -20.80 7.58 -3.41
N LEU A 99 -20.44 7.43 -2.12
CA LEU A 99 -21.41 7.39 -1.02
C LEU A 99 -22.20 8.70 -0.87
N ILE A 100 -21.53 9.84 -1.08
CA ILE A 100 -22.19 11.15 -1.11
C ILE A 100 -23.20 11.22 -2.27
N GLU A 101 -22.80 10.80 -3.48
CA GLU A 101 -23.66 10.77 -4.65
C GLU A 101 -24.89 9.88 -4.44
N GLU A 102 -24.71 8.68 -3.91
CA GLU A 102 -25.83 7.79 -3.56
C GLU A 102 -26.79 8.44 -2.58
N ARG A 103 -26.26 9.11 -1.56
CA ARG A 103 -27.08 9.79 -0.55
C ARG A 103 -27.85 10.96 -1.13
N PHE A 104 -27.26 11.73 -2.03
CA PHE A 104 -27.96 12.78 -2.76
C PHE A 104 -29.08 12.21 -3.64
N ASN A 105 -28.81 11.13 -4.38
CA ASN A 105 -29.80 10.49 -5.25
C ASN A 105 -30.98 9.85 -4.48
N ALA A 106 -30.78 9.55 -3.19
CA ALA A 106 -31.82 9.02 -2.31
C ALA A 106 -32.83 10.08 -1.85
N ILE A 107 -32.48 11.37 -1.87
CA ILE A 107 -33.35 12.48 -1.46
C ILE A 107 -34.51 12.62 -2.45
N LYS A 108 -35.76 12.58 -1.96
CA LYS A 108 -36.96 12.71 -2.81
C LYS A 108 -37.73 14.00 -2.59
N ASN A 109 -37.53 14.66 -1.45
CA ASN A 109 -38.25 15.86 -1.04
C ASN A 109 -37.41 16.72 -0.07
N ASP A 110 -37.93 17.90 0.28
CA ASP A 110 -37.24 18.87 1.14
C ASP A 110 -37.01 18.36 2.57
N SER A 111 -37.91 17.54 3.10
CA SER A 111 -37.73 16.94 4.43
C SER A 111 -36.55 15.96 4.44
N ASP A 112 -36.42 15.14 3.39
CA ASP A 112 -35.27 14.23 3.22
C ASP A 112 -33.96 15.02 3.10
N LEU A 113 -33.99 16.15 2.38
CA LEU A 113 -32.84 17.03 2.22
C LEU A 113 -32.36 17.59 3.56
N LEU A 114 -33.29 18.12 4.37
CA LEU A 114 -32.97 18.65 5.70
C LEU A 114 -32.39 17.57 6.62
N ALA A 115 -32.94 16.35 6.58
CA ALA A 115 -32.44 15.22 7.35
C ALA A 115 -31.06 14.73 6.86
N ALA A 116 -30.80 14.79 5.56
CA ALA A 116 -29.53 14.34 4.96
C ALA A 116 -28.40 15.38 5.07
N PHE A 117 -28.72 16.66 5.32
CA PHE A 117 -27.76 17.76 5.29
C PHE A 117 -26.57 17.55 6.24
N GLY A 118 -26.82 17.19 7.50
CA GLY A 118 -25.75 16.95 8.49
C GLY A 118 -24.77 15.86 8.05
N PRO A 119 -25.25 14.64 7.75
CA PRO A 119 -24.39 13.56 7.26
C PRO A 119 -23.67 13.85 5.93
N ILE A 120 -24.30 14.57 5.01
CA ILE A 120 -23.66 15.00 3.75
C ILE A 120 -22.50 15.95 4.06
N ASN A 121 -22.71 16.94 4.93
CA ASN A 121 -21.67 17.87 5.33
C ASN A 121 -20.48 17.15 5.99
N THR A 122 -20.73 16.18 6.87
CA THR A 122 -19.67 15.36 7.47
C THR A 122 -18.89 14.54 6.44
N SER A 123 -19.58 14.02 5.42
CA SER A 123 -18.95 13.27 4.34
C SER A 123 -18.09 14.17 3.46
N LEU A 124 -18.56 15.38 3.15
CA LEU A 124 -17.79 16.39 2.40
C LEU A 124 -16.52 16.82 3.15
N LEU A 125 -16.61 17.08 4.46
CA LEU A 125 -15.44 17.39 5.30
C LEU A 125 -14.44 16.22 5.38
N THR A 126 -14.93 14.99 5.28
CA THR A 126 -14.06 13.79 5.21
C THR A 126 -13.32 13.75 3.87
N VAL A 127 -14.02 13.99 2.75
CA VAL A 127 -13.38 14.09 1.43
C VAL A 127 -12.34 15.22 1.40
N GLU A 128 -12.64 16.38 1.97
CA GLU A 128 -11.68 17.50 2.05
C GLU A 128 -10.38 17.09 2.77
N ARG A 129 -10.52 16.42 3.92
CA ARG A 129 -9.37 15.94 4.70
C ARG A 129 -8.56 14.91 3.91
N LEU A 130 -9.20 13.92 3.29
CA LEU A 130 -8.53 12.91 2.46
C LEU A 130 -7.78 13.54 1.30
N VAL A 131 -8.37 14.52 0.61
CA VAL A 131 -7.72 15.26 -0.49
C VAL A 131 -6.50 16.02 0.01
N LYS A 132 -6.60 16.72 1.15
CA LYS A 132 -5.43 17.40 1.75
C LYS A 132 -4.32 16.42 2.11
N SER A 133 -4.66 15.27 2.69
CA SER A 133 -3.68 14.22 3.01
C SER A 133 -3.02 13.65 1.76
N ALA A 134 -3.79 13.34 0.71
CA ALA A 134 -3.26 12.85 -0.55
C ALA A 134 -2.32 13.88 -1.19
N HIS A 135 -2.71 15.16 -1.21
CA HIS A 135 -1.87 16.23 -1.75
C HIS A 135 -0.60 16.43 -0.93
N GLN A 136 -0.68 16.37 0.39
CA GLN A 136 0.51 16.46 1.26
C GLN A 136 1.48 15.31 0.99
N ILE A 137 0.98 14.09 0.80
CA ILE A 137 1.80 12.92 0.45
C ILE A 137 2.42 13.12 -0.93
N GLU A 138 1.67 13.57 -1.92
CA GLU A 138 2.21 13.87 -3.25
C GLU A 138 3.28 14.97 -3.21
N GLN A 139 3.11 16.02 -2.41
CA GLN A 139 4.13 17.04 -2.19
C GLN A 139 5.36 16.47 -1.50
N ASN A 140 5.18 15.65 -0.46
CA ASN A 140 6.30 15.01 0.23
C ASN A 140 7.05 14.07 -0.71
N LEU A 141 6.35 13.29 -1.54
CA LEU A 141 6.93 12.43 -2.58
C LEU A 141 7.63 13.26 -3.67
N GLY A 142 7.07 14.40 -4.06
CA GLY A 142 7.71 15.33 -5.01
C GLY A 142 8.94 16.03 -4.44
N ASN A 143 8.99 16.21 -3.11
CA ASN A 143 10.17 16.72 -2.39
C ASN A 143 11.23 15.63 -2.17
N LEU A 144 10.85 14.35 -2.20
CA LEU A 144 11.81 13.27 -2.26
C LEU A 144 12.43 13.25 -3.66
N LEU A 145 13.75 13.43 -3.73
CA LEU A 145 14.46 13.31 -4.98
C LEU A 145 14.31 11.88 -5.49
N ALA A 146 13.76 11.72 -6.70
CA ALA A 146 13.76 10.44 -7.37
C ALA A 146 15.20 9.90 -7.44
N LYS A 147 15.38 8.57 -7.38
CA LYS A 147 16.70 7.94 -7.43
C LYS A 147 17.55 8.43 -8.62
N THR A 148 16.91 8.67 -9.76
CA THR A 148 17.52 9.26 -10.95
C THR A 148 17.99 10.70 -10.73
N SER A 149 17.20 11.53 -10.03
CA SER A 149 17.56 12.90 -9.67
C SER A 149 18.72 12.94 -8.67
N VAL A 150 18.76 12.03 -7.69
CA VAL A 150 19.90 11.92 -6.76
C VAL A 150 21.18 11.51 -7.50
N LEU A 151 21.09 10.57 -8.45
CA LEU A 151 22.23 10.18 -9.28
C LEU A 151 22.72 11.32 -10.17
N ALA A 152 21.80 12.07 -10.79
CA ALA A 152 22.14 13.25 -11.59
C ALA A 152 22.81 14.35 -10.74
N LEU A 153 22.36 14.53 -9.49
CA LEU A 153 23.01 15.41 -8.53
C LEU A 153 24.43 14.90 -8.20
N GLY A 154 24.59 13.60 -7.93
CA GLY A 154 25.90 12.98 -7.70
C GLY A 154 26.88 13.21 -8.87
N GLN A 155 26.42 13.03 -10.11
CA GLN A 155 27.22 13.34 -11.30
C GLN A 155 27.59 14.82 -11.42
N SER A 156 26.69 15.72 -11.00
CA SER A 156 26.96 17.15 -11.00
C SER A 156 28.03 17.53 -9.96
N ILE A 157 27.98 16.90 -8.78
CA ILE A 157 29.01 17.03 -7.74
C ILE A 157 30.36 16.51 -8.27
N SER A 158 30.38 15.35 -8.93
CA SER A 158 31.60 14.78 -9.52
C SER A 158 32.26 15.72 -10.53
N ARG A 159 31.48 16.42 -11.37
CA ARG A 159 32.02 17.42 -12.31
C ARG A 159 32.67 18.59 -11.60
N ILE A 160 31.98 19.16 -10.60
CA ILE A 160 32.52 20.26 -9.79
C ILE A 160 33.85 19.85 -9.14
N LEU A 161 33.96 18.61 -8.64
CA LEU A 161 35.19 18.11 -8.05
C LEU A 161 36.33 17.97 -9.05
N ILE A 162 36.05 17.56 -10.29
CA ILE A 162 37.07 17.51 -11.35
C ILE A 162 37.58 18.92 -11.63
N ASP A 163 36.66 19.86 -11.86
CA ASP A 163 36.99 21.25 -12.21
C ASP A 163 37.80 21.96 -11.11
N GLU A 164 37.48 21.71 -9.83
CA GLU A 164 38.15 22.37 -8.69
C GLU A 164 39.47 21.71 -8.28
N LEU A 165 39.73 20.46 -8.69
CA LEU A 165 40.92 19.70 -8.29
C LEU A 165 41.95 19.52 -9.40
N GLU A 166 41.66 19.91 -10.65
CA GLU A 166 42.50 19.63 -11.83
C GLU A 166 43.97 20.07 -11.70
N ASP A 167 44.25 21.12 -10.92
CA ASP A 167 45.60 21.67 -10.72
C ASP A 167 46.42 20.92 -9.65
N LEU A 168 45.82 19.97 -8.93
CA LEU A 168 46.51 19.23 -7.88
C LEU A 168 47.28 18.02 -8.45
N PRO A 169 48.46 17.70 -7.90
CA PRO A 169 49.10 16.42 -8.20
C PRO A 169 48.20 15.29 -7.73
N ASP A 170 48.13 14.21 -8.53
CA ASP A 170 47.33 13.01 -8.26
C ASP A 170 45.81 13.27 -8.16
N TYR A 171 45.29 14.34 -8.76
CA TYR A 171 43.86 14.69 -8.67
C TYR A 171 42.94 13.57 -9.19
N GLU A 172 43.34 12.82 -10.22
CA GLU A 172 42.56 11.70 -10.77
C GLU A 172 42.27 10.64 -9.69
N GLU A 173 43.28 10.24 -8.90
CA GLU A 173 43.12 9.25 -7.83
C GLU A 173 42.25 9.79 -6.67
N ILE A 174 42.37 11.09 -6.38
CA ILE A 174 41.54 11.76 -5.37
C ILE A 174 40.07 11.77 -5.82
N VAL A 175 39.81 12.17 -7.07
CA VAL A 175 38.47 12.25 -7.66
C VAL A 175 37.82 10.88 -7.71
N ASP A 176 38.52 9.85 -8.19
CA ASP A 176 37.98 8.48 -8.28
C ASP A 176 37.56 7.95 -6.90
N ARG A 177 38.42 8.13 -5.89
CA ARG A 177 38.10 7.72 -4.51
C ARG A 177 36.91 8.48 -3.94
N ILE A 178 36.76 9.77 -4.23
CA ILE A 178 35.59 10.54 -3.79
C ILE A 178 34.32 10.10 -4.52
N ASN A 179 34.40 9.87 -5.84
CA ASN A 179 33.29 9.42 -6.66
C ASN A 179 32.76 8.06 -6.21
N GLU A 180 33.66 7.10 -5.94
CA GLU A 180 33.27 5.79 -5.40
C GLU A 180 32.53 5.93 -4.06
N ARG A 181 33.02 6.80 -3.17
CA ARG A 181 32.36 7.08 -1.89
C ARG A 181 30.99 7.74 -2.06
N ILE A 182 30.86 8.70 -2.97
CA ILE A 182 29.58 9.36 -3.28
C ILE A 182 28.58 8.33 -3.81
N ILE A 183 28.97 7.53 -4.81
CA ILE A 183 28.11 6.50 -5.41
C ILE A 183 27.69 5.46 -4.38
N THR A 184 28.64 4.98 -3.57
CA THR A 184 28.36 4.01 -2.50
C THR A 184 27.41 4.61 -1.46
N THR A 185 27.63 5.87 -1.06
CA THR A 185 26.76 6.56 -0.11
C THR A 185 25.35 6.70 -0.68
N ILE A 186 25.20 7.16 -1.93
CA ILE A 186 23.90 7.27 -2.62
C ILE A 186 23.21 5.91 -2.75
N ALA A 187 23.95 4.85 -3.09
CA ALA A 187 23.40 3.51 -3.24
C ALA A 187 22.94 2.91 -1.89
N SER A 188 23.67 3.23 -0.81
CA SER A 188 23.37 2.77 0.55
C SER A 188 22.31 3.62 1.28
N ALA A 189 22.06 4.85 0.82
CA ALA A 189 20.99 5.72 1.30
C ALA A 189 19.65 5.21 0.77
N GLY A 190 19.16 4.11 1.34
CA GLY A 190 17.76 3.70 1.18
C GLY A 190 16.84 4.72 1.86
N ASN A 191 15.62 4.88 1.35
CA ASN A 191 14.58 5.59 2.09
C ASN A 191 14.43 4.88 3.45
N PRO A 192 14.52 5.60 4.59
CA PRO A 192 14.22 4.99 5.87
C PRO A 192 12.79 4.45 5.79
N THR A 193 12.66 3.13 5.86
CA THR A 193 11.38 2.47 6.05
C THR A 193 10.96 2.72 7.49
N GLU A 194 10.18 3.77 7.72
CA GLU A 194 9.39 3.92 8.95
C GLU A 194 8.21 2.94 8.96
#